data_AF-A0A1H8QRL3-F1
#
_entry.id   AF-A0A1H8QRL3-F1
#
_cell.length_a   1.000
_cell.length_b   1.000
_cell.length_c   1.000
_cell.angle_alpha   90.00
_cell.angle_beta   90.00
_cell.angle_gamma   90.00
#
_symmetry.space_group_name_H-M   'P 1'
#
loop_
_entity.id
_entity.type
_entity.pdbx_description
1 polymer ?
#
loop_
_entity_poly.entity_id
_entity_poly.type
_entity_poly.pdbx_seq_one_letter_code
_entity_poly.pdbx_strand_id
1 'polypeptide(L)'
;MGGGGFFDRAAAYGERSAARERRWLLVARALRWPVLGVAVVVGLVAWWLSDWQMWPWLGGLGAVLLLGLTGTARRVGLAWTLAVTLAVVDVWLLTYVEPWWWLLLVGVAVLGAGVVAAVRLRLRERRAQTVAAVVVGVVLVVLSVVMLAVNAAERDRQAQAVLDQEHQNAVARILPRTPASMVDLLAEKIAFPTPDAVATACFYFAPPAQAQLARSRGVADCPAAIRSLAALVSAAGDYVNNLWLPGQATQDGPGGTLLVDACHLTFDRLTDDTPHPNPGPQLGLLTLQQQQGQGHLIVVYQPCR
;
A
#
# COMPACT_ATOMS: atom_id res chain seq x y z
N MET A 1 5.15 26.92 87.28
CA MET A 1 4.99 25.45 87.18
C MET A 1 3.62 25.18 86.56
N GLY A 2 3.56 24.96 85.25
CA GLY A 2 2.33 24.62 84.53
C GLY A 2 2.51 23.25 83.91
N GLY A 3 2.11 22.20 84.63
CA GLY A 3 2.16 20.81 84.16
C GLY A 3 1.03 20.55 83.16
N GLY A 4 1.18 21.04 81.94
CA GLY A 4 0.35 20.64 80.80
C GLY A 4 0.58 19.15 80.53
N GLY A 5 -0.36 18.34 81.01
CA GLY A 5 -0.24 16.90 81.16
C GLY A 5 -0.03 16.18 79.83
N PHE A 6 0.70 15.08 79.89
CA PHE A 6 0.90 14.11 78.81
C PHE A 6 -0.40 13.73 78.09
N PHE A 7 -1.53 13.75 78.80
CA PHE A 7 -2.87 13.49 78.26
C PHE A 7 -3.37 14.51 77.23
N ASP A 8 -3.04 15.80 77.36
CA ASP A 8 -3.44 16.82 76.38
C ASP A 8 -2.71 16.63 75.04
N ARG A 9 -1.47 16.15 75.07
CA ARG A 9 -0.72 15.82 73.84
C ARG A 9 -1.23 14.55 73.16
N ALA A 10 -1.72 13.58 73.92
CA ALA A 10 -2.30 12.35 73.36
C ALA A 10 -3.63 12.64 72.62
N ALA A 11 -4.49 13.48 73.19
CA ALA A 11 -5.74 13.91 72.55
C ALA A 11 -5.47 14.68 71.24
N ALA A 12 -4.51 15.61 71.25
CA ALA A 12 -4.12 16.36 70.06
C ALA A 12 -3.50 15.50 68.94
N TYR A 13 -2.86 14.37 69.29
CA TYR A 13 -2.33 13.42 68.31
C TYR A 13 -3.45 12.60 67.63
N GLY A 14 -4.47 12.20 68.39
CA GLY A 14 -5.62 11.45 67.87
C GLY A 14 -6.48 12.26 66.89
N GLU A 15 -6.70 13.54 67.17
CA GLU A 15 -7.45 14.41 66.24
C GLU A 15 -6.70 14.63 64.92
N ARG A 16 -5.37 14.75 64.96
CA ARG A 16 -4.55 14.93 63.75
C ARG A 16 -4.48 13.66 62.91
N SER A 17 -4.46 12.47 63.51
CA SER A 17 -4.49 11.21 62.75
C SER A 17 -5.85 10.99 62.08
N ALA A 18 -6.95 11.23 62.81
CA ALA A 18 -8.30 11.12 62.27
C ALA A 18 -8.57 12.13 61.13
N ALA A 19 -8.05 13.35 61.24
CA ALA A 19 -8.14 14.35 60.18
C ALA A 19 -7.31 13.97 58.93
N ARG A 20 -6.14 13.33 59.12
CA ARG A 20 -5.33 12.78 58.00
C ARG A 20 -6.06 11.65 57.30
N GLU A 21 -6.65 10.70 58.02
CA GLU A 21 -7.39 9.58 57.43
C GLU A 21 -8.61 10.05 56.61
N ARG A 22 -9.38 11.01 57.13
CA ARG A 22 -10.53 11.57 56.37
C ARG A 22 -10.08 12.29 55.10
N ARG A 23 -8.96 13.02 55.14
CA ARG A 23 -8.37 13.64 53.94
C ARG A 23 -7.94 12.59 52.92
N TRP A 24 -7.31 11.50 53.36
CA TRP A 24 -6.88 10.42 52.46
C TRP A 24 -8.07 9.71 51.79
N LEU A 25 -9.15 9.45 52.54
CA LEU A 25 -10.35 8.83 51.97
C LEU A 25 -11.03 9.72 50.92
N LEU A 26 -11.08 11.04 51.14
CA LEU A 26 -11.65 11.98 50.16
C LEU A 26 -10.78 12.09 48.90
N VAL A 27 -9.45 12.12 49.06
CA VAL A 27 -8.51 12.11 47.92
C VAL A 27 -8.61 10.81 47.13
N ALA A 28 -8.66 9.66 47.80
CA ALA A 28 -8.82 8.36 47.16
C ALA A 28 -10.15 8.26 46.38
N ARG A 29 -11.25 8.78 46.94
CA ARG A 29 -12.56 8.79 46.26
C ARG A 29 -12.59 9.74 45.07
N ALA A 30 -11.90 10.88 45.16
CA ALA A 30 -11.78 11.86 44.08
C ALA A 30 -10.90 11.39 42.92
N LEU A 31 -9.87 10.57 43.19
CA LEU A 31 -8.99 10.01 42.16
C LEU A 31 -9.60 8.81 41.41
N ARG A 32 -10.55 8.09 42.02
CA ARG A 32 -11.07 6.83 41.47
C ARG A 32 -11.85 7.00 40.16
N TRP A 33 -12.64 8.07 40.05
CA TRP A 33 -13.46 8.37 38.87
C TRP A 33 -12.66 8.79 37.62
N PRO A 34 -11.68 9.71 37.68
CA PRO A 34 -10.89 10.06 36.50
C PRO A 34 -10.05 8.89 35.99
N VAL A 35 -9.52 8.02 36.87
CA VAL A 35 -8.77 6.83 36.46
C VAL A 35 -9.67 5.85 35.68
N LEU A 36 -10.89 5.62 36.17
CA LEU A 36 -11.88 4.80 35.44
C LEU A 36 -12.26 5.43 34.09
N GLY A 37 -12.45 6.75 34.04
CA GLY A 37 -12.73 7.47 32.79
C GLY A 37 -11.62 7.30 31.76
N VAL A 38 -10.36 7.45 32.16
CA VAL A 38 -9.20 7.25 31.27
C VAL A 38 -9.12 5.81 30.80
N ALA A 39 -9.30 4.82 31.68
CA ALA A 39 -9.25 3.41 31.31
C ALA A 39 -10.35 3.03 30.28
N VAL A 40 -11.56 3.56 30.44
CA VAL A 40 -12.66 3.33 29.49
C VAL A 40 -12.37 3.98 28.12
N VAL A 41 -11.86 5.22 28.11
CA VAL A 41 -11.51 5.90 26.85
C VAL A 41 -10.37 5.17 26.14
N VAL A 42 -9.32 4.77 26.86
CA VAL A 42 -8.21 3.99 26.29
C VAL A 42 -8.71 2.66 25.74
N GLY A 43 -9.56 1.94 26.47
CA GLY A 43 -10.15 0.68 26.00
C GLY A 43 -11.01 0.85 24.74
N LEU A 44 -11.82 1.90 24.66
CA LEU A 44 -12.64 2.19 23.47
C LEU A 44 -11.80 2.58 22.25
N VAL A 45 -10.75 3.39 22.45
CA VAL A 45 -9.83 3.76 21.37
C VAL A 45 -9.04 2.54 20.90
N ALA A 46 -8.55 1.71 21.81
CA ALA A 46 -7.87 0.46 21.48
C ALA A 46 -8.79 -0.52 20.73
N TRP A 47 -10.06 -0.60 21.09
CA TRP A 47 -11.06 -1.42 20.38
C TRP A 47 -11.26 -0.93 18.95
N TRP A 48 -11.42 0.38 18.77
CA TRP A 48 -11.65 0.96 17.45
C TRP A 48 -10.44 0.81 16.53
N LEU A 49 -9.22 0.94 17.08
CA LEU A 49 -7.96 0.79 16.34
C LEU A 49 -7.59 -0.66 16.00
N SER A 50 -8.17 -1.66 16.68
CA SER A 50 -7.81 -3.06 16.44
C SER A 50 -8.47 -3.68 15.19
N ASP A 51 -9.11 -2.86 14.35
CA ASP A 51 -9.79 -3.29 13.12
C ASP A 51 -10.72 -4.50 13.33
N TRP A 52 -11.40 -4.53 14.50
CA TRP A 52 -12.29 -5.60 14.94
C TRP A 52 -11.65 -6.98 15.18
N GLN A 53 -10.32 -7.09 15.25
CA GLN A 53 -9.69 -8.34 15.66
C GLN A 53 -9.99 -8.65 17.13
N MET A 54 -10.78 -9.69 17.39
CA MET A 54 -11.20 -10.10 18.74
C MET A 54 -10.08 -10.74 19.57
N TRP A 55 -8.98 -11.15 18.93
CA TRP A 55 -7.92 -11.92 19.57
C TRP A 55 -7.30 -11.23 20.79
N PRO A 56 -6.84 -9.95 20.74
CA PRO A 56 -6.24 -9.25 21.89
C PRO A 56 -7.11 -9.26 23.14
N TRP A 57 -8.42 -9.12 22.95
CA TRP A 57 -9.42 -9.10 24.01
C TRP A 57 -9.58 -10.46 24.69
N LEU A 58 -9.48 -11.55 23.94
CA LEU A 58 -9.48 -12.91 24.49
C LEU A 58 -8.26 -13.16 25.38
N GLY A 59 -7.10 -12.59 25.03
CA GLY A 59 -5.88 -12.68 25.83
C GLY A 59 -5.99 -11.89 27.13
N GLY A 60 -6.59 -10.69 27.05
CA GLY A 60 -6.96 -9.91 28.24
C GLY A 60 -7.91 -10.67 29.15
N LEU A 61 -8.99 -11.23 28.61
CA LEU A 61 -9.92 -12.08 29.36
C LEU A 61 -9.23 -13.29 29.99
N GLY A 62 -8.35 -13.96 29.24
CA GLY A 62 -7.55 -15.08 29.73
C GLY A 62 -6.67 -14.71 30.92
N ALA A 63 -6.03 -13.53 30.89
CA ALA A 63 -5.23 -13.02 31.99
C ALA A 63 -6.07 -12.70 33.23
N VAL A 64 -7.28 -12.09 33.08
CA VAL A 64 -8.21 -11.89 34.22
C VAL A 64 -8.57 -13.24 34.84
N LEU A 65 -8.88 -14.22 34.00
CA LEU A 65 -9.36 -15.53 34.44
C LEU A 65 -8.26 -16.30 35.18
N LEU A 66 -7.01 -16.26 34.69
CA LEU A 66 -5.82 -16.80 35.36
C LEU A 66 -5.54 -16.14 36.72
N LEU A 67 -5.62 -14.81 36.81
CA LEU A 67 -5.43 -14.08 38.06
C LEU A 67 -6.57 -14.32 39.07
N GLY A 68 -7.79 -14.53 38.58
CA GLY A 68 -8.93 -14.92 39.39
C GLY A 68 -8.79 -16.33 39.96
N LEU A 69 -8.43 -17.30 39.12
CA LEU A 69 -8.26 -18.71 39.50
C LEU A 69 -7.11 -18.94 40.47
N THR A 70 -5.99 -18.21 40.33
CA THR A 70 -4.84 -18.32 41.25
C THR A 70 -5.07 -17.63 42.60
N GLY A 71 -6.21 -16.96 42.80
CA GLY A 71 -6.53 -16.22 44.02
C GLY A 71 -5.65 -14.98 44.26
N THR A 72 -4.71 -14.69 43.36
CA THR A 72 -3.86 -13.50 43.39
C THR A 72 -4.70 -12.23 43.30
N ALA A 73 -5.79 -12.23 42.53
CA ALA A 73 -6.71 -11.10 42.44
C ALA A 73 -7.23 -10.59 43.80
N ARG A 74 -7.46 -11.49 44.77
CA ARG A 74 -7.91 -11.12 46.12
C ARG A 74 -6.78 -10.55 46.99
N ARG A 75 -5.52 -10.89 46.70
CA ARG A 75 -4.36 -10.46 47.49
C ARG A 75 -3.78 -9.12 47.04
N VAL A 76 -3.76 -8.86 45.72
CA VAL A 76 -3.08 -7.67 45.16
C VAL A 76 -4.04 -6.49 44.95
N GLY A 77 -5.36 -6.74 45.02
CA GLY A 77 -6.40 -5.73 44.87
C GLY A 77 -6.74 -5.42 43.41
N LEU A 78 -7.97 -4.94 43.20
CA LEU A 78 -8.61 -4.80 41.88
C LEU A 78 -7.84 -3.85 40.92
N ALA A 79 -7.12 -2.87 41.46
CA ALA A 79 -6.33 -1.94 40.66
C ALA A 79 -5.13 -2.62 39.99
N TRP A 80 -4.46 -3.54 40.69
CA TRP A 80 -3.28 -4.23 40.19
C TRP A 80 -3.65 -5.31 39.17
N THR A 81 -4.77 -6.01 39.37
CA THR A 81 -5.27 -6.96 38.37
C THR A 81 -5.59 -6.28 37.07
N LEU A 82 -6.29 -5.12 37.10
CA LEU A 82 -6.58 -4.33 35.90
C LEU A 82 -5.31 -3.84 35.21
N ALA A 83 -4.31 -3.39 35.97
CA ALA A 83 -3.04 -2.95 35.42
C ALA A 83 -2.28 -4.08 34.69
N VAL A 84 -2.23 -5.28 35.28
CA VAL A 84 -1.61 -6.45 34.64
C VAL A 84 -2.38 -6.88 33.41
N THR A 85 -3.72 -6.83 33.45
CA THR A 85 -4.51 -7.18 32.27
C THR A 85 -4.28 -6.22 31.12
N LEU A 86 -4.31 -4.92 31.41
CA LEU A 86 -3.99 -3.87 30.44
C LEU A 86 -2.59 -4.04 29.89
N ALA A 87 -1.60 -4.36 30.73
CA ALA A 87 -0.24 -4.60 30.27
C ALA A 87 -0.11 -5.81 29.32
N VAL A 88 -0.84 -6.90 29.59
CA VAL A 88 -0.87 -8.08 28.69
C VAL A 88 -1.54 -7.74 27.36
N VAL A 89 -2.66 -7.00 27.41
CA VAL A 89 -3.34 -6.51 26.21
C VAL A 89 -2.42 -5.56 25.42
N ASP A 90 -1.71 -4.65 26.10
CA ASP A 90 -0.75 -3.72 25.50
C ASP A 90 0.42 -4.46 24.81
N VAL A 91 1.04 -5.42 25.51
CA VAL A 91 2.13 -6.23 24.95
C VAL A 91 1.66 -7.02 23.73
N TRP A 92 0.41 -7.46 23.70
CA TRP A 92 -0.10 -8.19 22.56
C TRP A 92 -0.55 -7.27 21.42
N LEU A 93 -1.12 -6.10 21.70
CA LEU A 93 -1.37 -5.09 20.64
C LEU A 93 -0.05 -4.57 20.05
N LEU A 94 1.06 -4.56 20.82
CA LEU A 94 2.39 -4.17 20.32
C LEU A 94 2.89 -5.06 19.17
N THR A 95 2.37 -6.29 19.01
CA THR A 95 2.71 -7.15 17.87
C THR A 95 1.87 -6.91 16.62
N TYR A 96 0.73 -6.22 16.75
CA TYR A 96 -0.22 -6.00 15.65
C TYR A 96 -0.31 -4.54 15.20
N VAL A 97 -0.11 -3.62 16.12
CA VAL A 97 -0.22 -2.20 15.87
C VAL A 97 1.17 -1.62 15.67
N GLU A 98 1.33 -0.81 14.62
CA GLU A 98 2.61 -0.17 14.35
C GLU A 98 3.12 0.64 15.56
N PRO A 99 4.44 0.65 15.83
CA PRO A 99 5.04 1.33 16.99
C PRO A 99 4.61 2.80 17.15
N TRP A 100 4.26 3.46 16.05
CA TRP A 100 3.90 4.88 15.98
C TRP A 100 2.57 5.20 16.68
N TRP A 101 1.61 4.27 16.64
CA TRP A 101 0.32 4.45 17.32
C TRP A 101 0.50 4.47 18.84
N TRP A 102 1.47 3.73 19.37
CA TRP A 102 1.78 3.77 20.78
C TRP A 102 2.34 5.11 21.22
N LEU A 103 3.22 5.72 20.41
CA LEU A 103 3.70 7.08 20.66
C LEU A 103 2.56 8.09 20.67
N LEU A 104 1.57 7.92 19.78
CA LEU A 104 0.38 8.76 19.75
C LEU A 104 -0.48 8.58 21.02
N LEU A 105 -0.75 7.33 21.42
CA LEU A 105 -1.53 7.03 22.64
C LEU A 105 -0.84 7.55 23.90
N VAL A 106 0.47 7.34 24.03
CA VAL A 106 1.28 7.86 25.15
C VAL A 106 1.27 9.38 25.13
N GLY A 107 1.45 10.01 23.96
CA GLY A 107 1.40 11.46 23.81
C GLY A 107 0.06 12.05 24.24
N VAL A 108 -1.06 11.47 23.81
CA VAL A 108 -2.42 11.88 24.20
C VAL A 108 -2.64 11.68 25.71
N ALA A 109 -2.20 10.55 26.27
CA ALA A 109 -2.34 10.28 27.70
C ALA A 109 -1.55 11.28 28.57
N VAL A 110 -0.29 11.56 28.21
CA VAL A 110 0.57 12.55 28.90
C VAL A 110 -0.03 13.95 28.79
N LEU A 111 -0.53 14.33 27.61
CA LEU A 111 -1.16 15.63 27.37
C LEU A 111 -2.44 15.79 28.19
N GLY A 112 -3.31 14.77 28.20
CA GLY A 112 -4.52 14.74 29.01
C GLY A 112 -4.23 14.84 30.51
N ALA A 113 -3.25 14.09 31.01
CA ALA A 113 -2.82 14.16 32.40
C ALA A 113 -2.29 15.56 32.77
N GLY A 114 -1.49 16.17 31.88
CA GLY A 114 -0.96 17.52 32.05
C GLY A 114 -2.07 18.58 32.13
N VAL A 115 -3.06 18.50 31.24
CA VAL A 115 -4.23 19.41 31.23
C VAL A 115 -5.08 19.26 32.49
N VAL A 116 -5.40 18.02 32.89
CA VAL A 116 -6.20 17.77 34.10
C VAL A 116 -5.47 18.27 35.35
N ALA A 117 -4.16 18.03 35.45
CA ALA A 117 -3.35 18.54 36.55
C ALA A 117 -3.34 20.08 36.58
N ALA A 118 -3.20 20.73 35.42
CA ALA A 118 -3.22 22.18 35.31
C ALA A 118 -4.56 22.79 35.73
N VAL A 119 -5.69 22.20 35.29
CA VAL A 119 -7.05 22.70 35.56
C VAL A 119 -7.48 22.44 37.00
N ARG A 120 -7.30 21.20 37.51
CA ARG A 120 -7.84 20.82 38.82
C ARG A 120 -6.97 21.23 39.99
N LEU A 121 -5.65 21.17 39.86
CA LEU A 121 -4.78 21.32 41.02
C LEU A 121 -4.36 22.76 41.29
N ARG A 122 -4.64 23.73 40.40
CA ARG A 122 -4.23 25.15 40.53
C ARG A 122 -2.80 25.29 41.11
N LEU A 123 -1.89 24.38 40.72
CA LEU A 123 -0.57 24.26 41.32
C LEU A 123 0.32 25.41 40.82
N ARG A 124 0.24 26.53 41.52
CA ARG A 124 1.05 27.72 41.25
C ARG A 124 2.55 27.44 41.47
N GLU A 125 2.89 26.49 42.33
CA GLU A 125 4.27 26.14 42.69
C GLU A 125 4.96 25.13 41.75
N ARG A 126 4.23 24.43 40.85
CA ARG A 126 4.82 23.43 39.94
C ARG A 126 4.58 23.71 38.45
N ARG A 127 4.46 24.99 38.08
CA ARG A 127 4.20 25.42 36.69
C ARG A 127 5.20 24.88 35.67
N ALA A 128 6.49 24.81 36.01
CA ALA A 128 7.52 24.36 35.07
C ALA A 128 7.32 22.88 34.68
N GLN A 129 6.99 22.01 35.65
CA GLN A 129 6.80 20.58 35.40
C GLN A 129 5.54 20.31 34.58
N THR A 130 4.44 21.03 34.84
CA THR A 130 3.20 20.85 34.07
C THR A 130 3.34 21.36 32.63
N VAL A 131 4.03 22.49 32.42
CA VAL A 131 4.32 23.00 31.08
C VAL A 131 5.22 22.03 30.32
N ALA A 132 6.28 21.51 30.95
CA ALA A 132 7.15 20.52 30.33
C ALA A 132 6.39 19.25 29.89
N ALA A 133 5.50 18.73 30.75
CA ALA A 133 4.69 17.55 30.41
C ALA A 133 3.75 17.80 29.21
N VAL A 134 3.09 18.97 29.16
CA VAL A 134 2.22 19.34 28.03
C VAL A 134 3.03 19.47 26.75
N VAL A 135 4.19 20.14 26.79
CA VAL A 135 5.06 20.31 25.62
C VAL A 135 5.53 18.95 25.10
N VAL A 136 6.00 18.06 25.97
CA VAL A 136 6.40 16.70 25.59
C VAL A 136 5.24 15.93 24.97
N GLY A 137 4.04 16.01 25.57
CA GLY A 137 2.83 15.38 25.02
C GLY A 137 2.49 15.89 23.62
N VAL A 138 2.54 17.21 23.38
CA VAL A 138 2.28 17.80 22.07
C VAL A 138 3.31 17.34 21.04
N VAL A 139 4.61 17.37 21.39
CA VAL A 139 5.69 16.95 20.48
C VAL A 139 5.53 15.49 20.08
N LEU A 140 5.20 14.60 21.03
CA LEU A 140 4.97 13.18 20.75
C LEU A 140 3.78 12.97 19.79
N VAL A 141 2.67 13.70 20.00
CA VAL A 141 1.51 13.61 19.11
C VAL A 141 1.85 14.10 17.70
N VAL A 142 2.51 15.26 17.57
CA VAL A 142 2.88 15.83 16.27
C VAL A 142 3.82 14.89 15.50
N LEU A 143 4.87 14.38 16.15
CA LEU A 143 5.81 13.45 15.50
C LEU A 143 5.12 12.16 15.06
N SER A 144 4.21 11.62 15.88
CA SER A 144 3.48 10.40 15.55
C SER A 144 2.55 10.59 14.36
N VAL A 145 1.82 11.72 14.31
CA VAL A 145 0.93 12.04 13.19
C VAL A 145 1.72 12.22 11.89
N VAL A 146 2.86 12.91 11.92
CA VAL A 146 3.73 13.07 10.74
C VAL A 146 4.23 11.70 10.26
N MET A 147 4.71 10.84 11.15
CA MET A 147 5.22 9.52 10.76
C MET A 147 4.10 8.62 10.19
N LEU A 148 2.91 8.65 10.78
CA LEU A 148 1.74 7.93 10.25
C LEU A 148 1.37 8.41 8.83
N ALA A 149 1.42 9.72 8.58
CA ALA A 149 1.15 10.28 7.26
C ALA A 149 2.21 9.87 6.22
N VAL A 150 3.49 9.86 6.61
CA VAL A 150 4.59 9.40 5.74
C VAL A 150 4.43 7.91 5.41
N ASN A 151 4.19 7.08 6.41
CA ASN A 151 4.03 5.65 6.22
C ASN A 151 2.80 5.30 5.37
N ALA A 152 1.68 6.03 5.54
CA ALA A 152 0.51 5.89 4.68
C ALA A 152 0.84 6.24 3.22
N ALA A 153 1.57 7.34 2.99
CA ALA A 153 1.99 7.73 1.64
C ALA A 153 2.96 6.72 1.00
N GLU A 154 3.84 6.10 1.79
CA GLU A 154 4.73 5.05 1.29
C GLU A 154 3.97 3.78 0.91
N ARG A 155 2.99 3.36 1.72
CA ARG A 155 2.13 2.21 1.41
C ARG A 155 1.35 2.42 0.12
N ASP A 156 0.82 3.62 -0.12
CA ASP A 156 0.10 3.92 -1.35
C ASP A 156 1.02 3.84 -2.58
N ARG A 157 2.26 4.32 -2.47
CA ARG A 157 3.26 4.19 -3.54
C ARG A 157 3.64 2.74 -3.80
N GLN A 158 3.81 1.94 -2.75
CA GLN A 158 4.09 0.51 -2.88
C GLN A 158 2.92 -0.22 -3.52
N ALA A 159 1.69 0.05 -3.10
CA ALA A 159 0.50 -0.54 -3.69
C ALA A 159 0.36 -0.18 -5.17
N GLN A 160 0.60 1.09 -5.54
CA GLN A 160 0.63 1.51 -6.93
C GLN A 160 1.72 0.80 -7.74
N ALA A 161 2.94 0.70 -7.19
CA ALA A 161 4.04 0.00 -7.87
C ALA A 161 3.72 -1.49 -8.10
N VAL A 162 3.04 -2.14 -7.14
CA VAL A 162 2.58 -3.54 -7.29
C VAL A 162 1.52 -3.64 -8.38
N LEU A 163 0.52 -2.75 -8.40
CA LEU A 163 -0.51 -2.72 -9.43
C LEU A 163 0.07 -2.46 -10.82
N ASP A 164 1.03 -1.54 -10.93
CA ASP A 164 1.74 -1.25 -12.17
C ASP A 164 2.55 -2.46 -12.65
N GLN A 165 3.23 -3.15 -11.73
CA GLN A 165 3.96 -4.37 -12.03
C GLN A 165 3.02 -5.50 -12.48
N GLU A 166 1.87 -5.67 -11.82
CA GLU A 166 0.83 -6.62 -12.22
C GLU A 166 0.26 -6.29 -13.60
N HIS A 167 -0.01 -5.01 -13.86
CA HIS A 167 -0.48 -4.54 -15.16
C HIS A 167 0.54 -4.81 -16.27
N GLN A 168 1.82 -4.47 -16.04
CA GLN A 168 2.90 -4.78 -16.98
C GLN A 168 3.05 -6.29 -17.22
N ASN A 169 2.93 -7.10 -16.17
CA ASN A 169 2.97 -8.55 -16.29
C ASN A 169 1.77 -9.11 -17.07
N ALA A 170 0.58 -8.55 -16.87
CA ALA A 170 -0.62 -8.94 -17.61
C ALA A 170 -0.50 -8.58 -19.10
N VAL A 171 -0.03 -7.37 -19.41
CA VAL A 171 0.27 -6.92 -20.78
C VAL A 171 1.29 -7.86 -21.43
N ALA A 172 2.39 -8.17 -20.74
CA ALA A 172 3.45 -9.04 -21.25
C ALA A 172 2.98 -10.46 -21.61
N ARG A 173 1.93 -10.97 -20.95
CA ARG A 173 1.34 -12.29 -21.23
C ARG A 173 0.45 -12.31 -22.47
N ILE A 174 -0.14 -11.17 -22.84
CA ILE A 174 -1.01 -11.03 -24.01
C ILE A 174 -0.17 -10.82 -25.28
N LEU A 175 1.05 -10.29 -25.14
CA LEU A 175 1.96 -10.05 -26.25
C LEU A 175 2.44 -11.37 -26.90
N PRO A 176 2.60 -11.40 -28.24
CA PRO A 176 3.15 -12.56 -28.95
C PRO A 176 4.55 -12.94 -28.46
N ARG A 177 4.77 -14.25 -28.26
CA ARG A 177 6.02 -14.79 -27.71
C ARG A 177 7.15 -14.90 -28.72
N THR A 178 6.85 -14.96 -30.02
CA THR A 178 7.86 -15.08 -31.07
C THR A 178 7.73 -13.96 -32.10
N PRO A 179 8.83 -13.52 -32.71
CA PRO A 179 8.82 -12.54 -33.81
C PRO A 179 7.88 -12.92 -34.96
N ALA A 180 7.87 -14.19 -35.37
CA ALA A 180 6.96 -14.69 -36.39
C ALA A 180 5.49 -14.51 -35.98
N SER A 181 5.12 -14.93 -34.77
CA SER A 181 3.74 -14.78 -34.28
C SER A 181 3.30 -13.31 -34.19
N MET A 182 4.21 -12.37 -33.97
CA MET A 182 3.93 -10.93 -34.03
C MET A 182 3.59 -10.49 -35.47
N VAL A 183 4.41 -10.90 -36.44
CA VAL A 183 4.23 -10.58 -37.86
C VAL A 183 2.91 -11.17 -38.39
N ASP A 184 2.64 -12.44 -38.09
CA ASP A 184 1.41 -13.14 -38.50
C ASP A 184 0.17 -12.44 -37.93
N LEU A 185 0.21 -12.08 -36.65
CA LEU A 185 -0.90 -11.42 -35.97
C LEU A 185 -1.16 -10.02 -36.54
N LEU A 186 -0.11 -9.23 -36.81
CA LEU A 186 -0.25 -7.94 -37.48
C LEU A 186 -0.84 -8.10 -38.87
N ALA A 187 -0.35 -9.07 -39.66
CA ALA A 187 -0.87 -9.35 -40.99
C ALA A 187 -2.36 -9.72 -40.94
N GLU A 188 -2.78 -10.55 -39.97
CA GLU A 188 -4.18 -10.90 -39.73
C GLU A 188 -5.03 -9.65 -39.42
N LYS A 189 -4.58 -8.79 -38.50
CA LYS A 189 -5.33 -7.58 -38.14
C LYS A 189 -5.37 -6.52 -39.24
N ILE A 190 -4.37 -6.48 -40.11
CA ILE A 190 -4.34 -5.64 -41.31
C ILE A 190 -5.26 -6.19 -42.39
N ALA A 191 -5.28 -7.52 -42.60
CA ALA A 191 -6.12 -8.17 -43.61
C ALA A 191 -7.62 -8.07 -43.29
N PHE A 192 -7.97 -8.12 -42.00
CA PHE A 192 -9.35 -8.11 -41.52
C PHE A 192 -9.60 -6.92 -40.56
N PRO A 193 -9.62 -5.67 -41.06
CA PRO A 193 -9.59 -4.47 -40.23
C PRO A 193 -10.98 -4.14 -39.63
N THR A 194 -11.34 -4.80 -38.53
CA THR A 194 -12.44 -4.33 -37.66
C THR A 194 -11.94 -3.21 -36.73
N PRO A 195 -12.83 -2.37 -36.15
CA PRO A 195 -12.40 -1.34 -35.18
C PRO A 195 -11.55 -1.91 -34.04
N ASP A 196 -11.93 -3.08 -33.51
CA ASP A 196 -11.19 -3.77 -32.45
C ASP A 196 -9.88 -4.36 -32.95
N ALA A 197 -9.83 -4.91 -34.17
CA ALA A 197 -8.60 -5.42 -34.78
C ALA A 197 -7.58 -4.29 -34.99
N VAL A 198 -8.04 -3.11 -35.44
CA VAL A 198 -7.18 -1.93 -35.62
C VAL A 198 -6.63 -1.44 -34.27
N ALA A 199 -7.47 -1.37 -33.24
CA ALA A 199 -7.03 -1.02 -31.89
C ALA A 199 -6.01 -2.03 -31.33
N THR A 200 -6.28 -3.32 -31.55
CA THR A 200 -5.40 -4.43 -31.14
C THR A 200 -4.06 -4.40 -31.89
N ALA A 201 -4.07 -4.12 -33.19
CA ALA A 201 -2.84 -3.96 -33.97
C ALA A 201 -1.97 -2.83 -33.41
N CYS A 202 -2.57 -1.68 -33.08
CA CYS A 202 -1.85 -0.55 -32.48
C CYS A 202 -1.34 -0.84 -31.06
N PHE A 203 -2.01 -1.70 -30.28
CA PHE A 203 -1.56 -2.12 -28.95
C PHE A 203 -0.19 -2.82 -28.97
N TYR A 204 0.16 -3.50 -30.07
CA TYR A 204 1.48 -4.14 -30.22
C TYR A 204 2.64 -3.17 -30.47
N PHE A 205 2.33 -1.89 -30.72
CA PHE A 205 3.32 -0.84 -30.89
C PHE A 205 3.41 0.02 -29.62
N ALA A 206 4.63 0.24 -29.14
CA ALA A 206 4.89 1.28 -28.16
C ALA A 206 4.48 2.65 -28.72
N PRO A 207 4.07 3.62 -27.88
CA PRO A 207 3.68 4.95 -28.33
C PRO A 207 4.63 5.64 -29.35
N PRO A 208 5.98 5.60 -29.18
CA PRO A 208 6.87 6.17 -30.19
C PRO A 208 6.83 5.42 -31.53
N ALA A 209 6.66 4.09 -31.53
CA ALA A 209 6.56 3.28 -32.74
C ALA A 209 5.23 3.50 -33.46
N GLN A 210 4.12 3.70 -32.73
CA GLN A 210 2.84 4.12 -33.29
C GLN A 210 2.97 5.42 -34.09
N ALA A 211 3.66 6.42 -33.53
CA ALA A 211 3.92 7.69 -34.20
C ALA A 211 4.86 7.55 -35.41
N GLN A 212 5.80 6.60 -35.39
CA GLN A 212 6.64 6.29 -36.55
C GLN A 212 5.83 5.67 -37.69
N LEU A 213 4.95 4.72 -37.38
CA LEU A 213 4.04 4.10 -38.33
C LEU A 213 3.05 5.11 -38.93
N ALA A 214 2.47 5.99 -38.12
CA ALA A 214 1.59 7.05 -38.61
C ALA A 214 2.31 8.00 -39.57
N ARG A 215 3.54 8.42 -39.20
CA ARG A 215 4.37 9.31 -40.04
C ARG A 215 4.80 8.66 -41.34
N SER A 216 5.15 7.38 -41.35
CA SER A 216 5.57 6.69 -42.59
C SER A 216 4.44 6.59 -43.62
N ARG A 217 3.18 6.61 -43.15
CA ARG A 217 1.98 6.58 -43.98
C ARG A 217 1.39 7.97 -44.26
N GLY A 218 1.97 9.03 -43.70
CA GLY A 218 1.47 10.40 -43.88
C GLY A 218 0.08 10.63 -43.27
N VAL A 219 -0.25 9.93 -42.17
CA VAL A 219 -1.55 10.03 -41.48
C VAL A 219 -1.39 10.50 -40.04
N ALA A 220 -2.51 10.84 -39.40
CA ALA A 220 -2.51 11.47 -38.06
C ALA A 220 -2.16 10.50 -36.92
N ASP A 221 -2.60 9.24 -37.00
CA ASP A 221 -2.49 8.28 -35.90
C ASP A 221 -2.26 6.83 -36.39
N CYS A 222 -1.96 5.94 -35.45
CA CYS A 222 -1.75 4.53 -35.75
C CYS A 222 -3.00 3.85 -36.34
N PRO A 223 -4.24 4.06 -35.81
CA PRO A 223 -5.43 3.48 -36.41
C PRO A 223 -5.66 3.84 -37.87
N ALA A 224 -5.39 5.09 -38.27
CA ALA A 224 -5.44 5.50 -39.68
C ALA A 224 -4.33 4.81 -40.50
N ALA A 225 -3.15 4.62 -39.91
CA ALA A 225 -2.02 3.98 -40.58
C ALA A 225 -2.31 2.50 -40.86
N ILE A 226 -2.83 1.75 -39.88
CA ILE A 226 -3.25 0.36 -40.04
C ILE A 226 -4.34 0.24 -41.11
N ARG A 227 -5.35 1.13 -41.10
CA ARG A 227 -6.38 1.17 -42.17
C ARG A 227 -5.79 1.47 -43.55
N SER A 228 -4.79 2.35 -43.62
CA SER A 228 -4.09 2.65 -44.88
C SER A 228 -3.25 1.48 -45.41
N LEU A 229 -2.78 0.60 -44.53
CA LEU A 229 -2.12 -0.65 -44.90
C LEU A 229 -3.15 -1.69 -45.35
N ALA A 230 -4.26 -1.80 -44.62
CA ALA A 230 -5.36 -2.70 -44.96
C ALA A 230 -5.94 -2.42 -46.35
N ALA A 231 -6.01 -1.15 -46.76
CA ALA A 231 -6.44 -0.76 -48.10
C ALA A 231 -5.51 -1.24 -49.23
N LEU A 232 -4.28 -1.66 -48.91
CA LEU A 232 -3.33 -2.23 -49.88
C LEU A 232 -3.44 -3.76 -49.99
N VAL A 233 -4.26 -4.40 -49.15
CA VAL A 233 -4.46 -5.86 -49.20
C VAL A 233 -5.48 -6.19 -50.29
N SER A 234 -5.03 -6.87 -51.34
CA SER A 234 -5.89 -7.27 -52.47
C SER A 234 -6.56 -8.63 -52.26
N ALA A 235 -5.95 -9.52 -51.47
CA ALA A 235 -6.48 -10.85 -51.18
C ALA A 235 -6.19 -11.23 -49.72
N ALA A 236 -7.09 -10.87 -48.81
CA ALA A 236 -6.91 -11.04 -47.36
C ALA A 236 -6.57 -12.48 -46.94
N GLY A 237 -7.25 -13.47 -47.53
CA GLY A 237 -6.98 -14.88 -47.24
C GLY A 237 -5.57 -15.32 -47.64
N ASP A 238 -5.11 -14.93 -48.83
CA ASP A 238 -3.76 -15.25 -49.30
C ASP A 238 -2.68 -14.48 -48.52
N TYR A 239 -2.96 -13.23 -48.16
CA TYR A 239 -2.05 -12.37 -47.39
C TYR A 239 -1.76 -12.93 -46.00
N VAL A 240 -2.70 -13.63 -45.38
CA VAL A 240 -2.51 -14.25 -44.05
C VAL A 240 -2.02 -15.69 -44.18
N ASN A 241 -2.64 -16.49 -45.04
CA ASN A 241 -2.38 -17.94 -45.07
C ASN A 241 -1.08 -18.32 -45.80
N ASN A 242 -0.61 -17.49 -46.73
CA ASN A 242 0.62 -17.76 -47.49
C ASN A 242 1.79 -16.90 -46.99
N LEU A 243 1.58 -16.07 -45.97
CA LEU A 243 2.63 -15.25 -45.38
C LEU A 243 3.74 -16.13 -44.83
N TRP A 244 4.96 -15.83 -45.22
CA TRP A 244 6.13 -16.49 -44.68
C TRP A 244 7.19 -15.46 -44.28
N LEU A 245 7.62 -15.55 -43.02
CA LEU A 245 8.75 -14.80 -42.49
C LEU A 245 9.99 -15.71 -42.52
N PRO A 246 10.99 -15.43 -43.39
CA PRO A 246 12.19 -16.25 -43.44
C PRO A 246 12.93 -16.21 -42.10
N GLY A 247 13.55 -17.33 -41.69
CA GLY A 247 14.26 -17.42 -40.40
C GLY A 247 15.35 -16.37 -40.23
N GLN A 248 16.03 -16.02 -41.33
CA GLN A 248 17.07 -14.98 -41.37
C GLN A 248 16.54 -13.54 -41.25
N ALA A 249 15.22 -13.34 -41.31
CA ALA A 249 14.60 -12.03 -41.12
C ALA A 249 14.66 -11.57 -39.66
N THR A 250 14.90 -12.47 -38.71
CA THR A 250 15.06 -12.12 -37.30
C THR A 250 16.53 -12.10 -36.91
N GLN A 251 16.99 -11.00 -36.32
CA GLN A 251 18.36 -10.82 -35.85
C GLN A 251 18.38 -10.24 -34.44
N ASP A 252 19.35 -10.63 -33.63
CA ASP A 252 19.54 -10.03 -32.30
C ASP A 252 20.01 -8.57 -32.44
N GLY A 253 19.31 -7.68 -31.75
CA GLY A 253 19.62 -6.26 -31.66
C GLY A 253 20.34 -5.89 -30.36
N PRO A 254 20.82 -4.64 -30.24
CA PRO A 254 21.41 -4.15 -29.01
C PRO A 254 20.40 -4.12 -27.87
N GLY A 255 20.87 -4.28 -26.63
CA GLY A 255 20.04 -4.15 -25.43
C GLY A 255 18.96 -5.24 -25.27
N GLY A 256 19.17 -6.43 -25.85
CA GLY A 256 18.19 -7.53 -25.78
C GLY A 256 16.94 -7.28 -26.63
N THR A 257 17.06 -6.46 -27.67
CA THR A 257 16.01 -6.28 -28.68
C THR A 257 16.17 -7.32 -29.79
N LEU A 258 15.11 -7.53 -30.58
CA LEU A 258 15.16 -8.33 -31.80
C LEU A 258 14.78 -7.43 -32.98
N LEU A 259 15.60 -7.39 -34.02
CA LEU A 259 15.23 -6.79 -35.29
C LEU A 259 14.52 -7.83 -36.16
N VAL A 260 13.39 -7.44 -36.72
CA VAL A 260 12.59 -8.26 -37.62
C VAL A 260 12.45 -7.53 -38.95
N ASP A 261 13.02 -8.11 -40.00
CA ASP A 261 12.89 -7.64 -41.36
C ASP A 261 11.61 -8.19 -41.99
N ALA A 262 10.52 -7.43 -41.84
CA ALA A 262 9.26 -7.71 -42.52
C ALA A 262 9.12 -6.84 -43.79
N CYS A 263 10.23 -6.48 -44.43
CA CYS A 263 10.27 -5.88 -45.77
C CYS A 263 10.43 -6.87 -46.90
N HIS A 264 10.89 -8.08 -46.57
CA HIS A 264 11.09 -9.18 -47.51
C HIS A 264 10.16 -10.35 -47.18
N LEU A 265 8.90 -10.06 -46.82
CA LEU A 265 7.89 -11.09 -46.63
C LEU A 265 7.60 -11.75 -47.98
N THR A 266 7.56 -13.08 -47.97
CA THR A 266 7.14 -13.87 -49.13
C THR A 266 5.72 -14.37 -48.90
N PHE A 267 5.00 -14.60 -50.00
CA PHE A 267 3.60 -15.04 -50.00
C PHE A 267 3.43 -16.34 -50.79
N ASP A 268 4.50 -17.12 -50.86
CA ASP A 268 4.58 -18.33 -51.66
C ASP A 268 3.77 -19.44 -51.01
N ARG A 269 2.96 -20.14 -51.81
CA ARG A 269 2.30 -21.36 -51.34
C ARG A 269 3.33 -22.48 -51.33
N LEU A 270 3.36 -23.29 -50.27
CA LEU A 270 4.26 -24.44 -50.16
C LEU A 270 4.20 -25.43 -51.35
N THR A 271 3.14 -25.39 -52.16
CA THR A 271 2.85 -26.38 -53.21
C THR A 271 2.72 -25.78 -54.61
N ASP A 272 2.93 -24.48 -54.80
CA ASP A 272 2.64 -23.80 -56.07
C ASP A 272 3.78 -22.87 -56.46
N ASP A 273 4.53 -23.26 -57.50
CA ASP A 273 5.64 -22.48 -58.06
C ASP A 273 5.17 -21.39 -59.04
N THR A 274 3.85 -21.22 -59.25
CA THR A 274 3.36 -20.15 -60.12
C THR A 274 3.54 -18.78 -59.46
N PRO A 275 4.12 -17.79 -60.17
CA PRO A 275 4.27 -16.44 -59.63
C PRO A 275 2.90 -15.83 -59.34
N HIS A 276 2.60 -15.60 -58.07
CA HIS A 276 1.38 -14.90 -57.65
C HIS A 276 1.69 -13.41 -57.43
N PRO A 277 0.77 -12.51 -57.82
CA PRO A 277 0.90 -11.10 -57.44
C PRO A 277 0.88 -10.98 -55.92
N ASN A 278 1.70 -10.09 -55.37
CA ASN A 278 1.77 -9.88 -53.92
C ASN A 278 0.38 -9.49 -53.35
N PRO A 279 -0.19 -10.28 -52.43
CA PRO A 279 -1.55 -10.07 -51.93
C PRO A 279 -1.69 -8.88 -50.97
N GLY A 280 -0.59 -8.22 -50.55
CA GLY A 280 -0.67 -7.04 -49.69
C GLY A 280 0.65 -6.30 -49.43
N PRO A 281 0.66 -5.37 -48.48
CA PRO A 281 1.84 -4.55 -48.20
C PRO A 281 2.90 -5.32 -47.40
N GLN A 282 4.16 -4.90 -47.56
CA GLN A 282 5.22 -5.25 -46.62
C GLN A 282 5.01 -4.52 -45.29
N LEU A 283 5.41 -5.12 -44.17
CA LEU A 283 5.13 -4.60 -42.84
C LEU A 283 6.22 -3.67 -42.28
N GLY A 284 7.41 -3.61 -42.88
CA GLY A 284 8.50 -2.73 -42.40
C GLY A 284 9.60 -3.46 -41.65
N LEU A 285 10.58 -2.70 -41.18
CA LEU A 285 11.56 -3.17 -40.19
C LEU A 285 11.02 -2.89 -38.79
N LEU A 286 10.87 -3.94 -37.99
CA LEU A 286 10.34 -3.86 -36.63
C LEU A 286 11.47 -4.16 -35.63
N THR A 287 11.65 -3.29 -34.64
CA THR A 287 12.49 -3.61 -33.48
C THR A 287 11.58 -4.00 -32.32
N LEU A 288 11.69 -5.25 -31.90
CA LEU A 288 10.94 -5.84 -30.82
C LEU A 288 11.74 -5.79 -29.52
N GLN A 289 11.09 -5.49 -28.40
CA GLN A 289 11.67 -5.60 -27.07
C GLN A 289 10.83 -6.57 -26.24
N GLN A 290 11.49 -7.56 -25.64
CA GLN A 290 10.82 -8.51 -24.76
C GLN A 290 10.39 -7.83 -23.46
N GLN A 291 9.13 -8.02 -23.07
CA GLN A 291 8.57 -7.50 -21.82
C GLN A 291 8.59 -8.61 -20.77
N GLN A 292 9.33 -8.41 -19.68
CA GLN A 292 9.37 -9.31 -18.51
C GLN A 292 9.64 -10.81 -18.86
N GLY A 293 10.44 -11.08 -19.89
CA GLY A 293 10.75 -12.45 -20.33
C GLY A 293 9.57 -13.20 -20.97
N GLN A 294 8.49 -12.51 -21.31
CA GLN A 294 7.30 -13.09 -21.95
C GLN A 294 7.22 -12.63 -23.41
N GLY A 295 6.17 -11.90 -23.80
CA GLY A 295 5.96 -11.45 -25.17
C GLY A 295 6.77 -10.23 -25.57
N HIS A 296 6.66 -9.89 -26.84
CA HIS A 296 7.42 -8.83 -27.48
C HIS A 296 6.54 -7.62 -27.80
N LEU A 297 7.09 -6.42 -27.63
CA LEU A 297 6.45 -5.15 -28.00
C LEU A 297 7.29 -4.47 -29.09
N ILE A 298 6.64 -3.89 -30.11
CA ILE A 298 7.34 -3.15 -31.17
C ILE A 298 7.70 -1.77 -30.64
N VAL A 299 8.99 -1.54 -30.38
CA VAL A 299 9.50 -0.29 -29.80
C VAL A 299 10.02 0.68 -30.85
N VAL A 300 10.40 0.18 -32.03
CA VAL A 300 10.78 0.99 -33.20
C VAL A 300 10.16 0.39 -34.45
N TYR A 301 9.67 1.26 -35.33
CA TYR A 301 9.15 0.95 -36.65
C TYR A 301 9.89 1.77 -37.72
N GLN A 302 10.27 1.13 -38.82
CA GLN A 302 10.78 1.81 -40.01
C GLN A 302 10.09 1.27 -41.27
N PRO A 303 9.70 2.13 -42.22
CA PRO A 303 9.13 1.67 -43.48
C PRO A 303 10.19 0.99 -44.34
N CYS A 304 9.73 0.09 -45.23
CA CYS A 304 10.57 -0.48 -46.28
C CYS A 304 11.03 0.61 -47.26
N ARG A 305 12.25 0.47 -47.77
CA ARG A 305 12.87 1.39 -48.72
C ARG A 305 12.97 0.76 -50.09
#